data_AF-A0A2Z7CF64-F1
#
_entry.id   AF-A0A2Z7CF64-F1
#
_cell.length_a   1.000
_cell.length_b   1.000
_cell.length_c   1.000
_cell.angle_alpha   90.00
_cell.angle_beta   90.00
_cell.angle_gamma   90.00
#
_symmetry.space_group_name_H-M   'P 1'
#
loop_
_entity.id
_entity.type
_entity.pdbx_description
1 polymer ?
#
loop_
_entity_poly.entity_id
_entity_poly.type
_entity_poly.pdbx_seq_one_letter_code
_entity_poly.pdbx_strand_id
1 'polypeptide(L)'
;MLDKNIFSKIKTCATAKEIWEMLTQLCEGNDEMKENKLTVAQQKYESIKMREGETMTEFDERFSSVVIELTGLGNEYSNRELALKVMRALPRECGVKTMAMRESKNLNKLELHDMFSNLKAYEFELETRSEAEPSTSQPTKALATTTLEQSTPSKSAEQISNDMMSLFVKKFWETYDKISKPLF
;
A
#
# COMPACT_ATOMS: atom_id res chain seq x y z
N MET A 1 33.82 -8.92 18.85
CA MET A 1 35.20 -8.40 18.91
C MET A 1 35.08 -6.94 19.32
N LEU A 2 35.63 -6.52 20.46
CA LEU A 2 35.58 -5.11 20.90
C LEU A 2 36.20 -4.22 19.81
N ASP A 3 35.51 -3.13 19.46
CA ASP A 3 36.01 -2.16 18.48
C ASP A 3 37.39 -1.64 18.92
N LYS A 4 38.36 -1.56 18.00
CA LYS A 4 39.73 -1.12 18.30
C LYS A 4 39.76 0.27 18.96
N ASN A 5 38.76 1.11 18.69
CA ASN A 5 38.58 2.43 19.29
C ASN A 5 38.16 2.35 20.77
N ILE A 6 37.38 1.35 21.15
CA ILE A 6 36.95 1.15 22.55
C ILE A 6 38.16 0.70 23.38
N PHE A 7 38.96 -0.23 22.85
CA PHE A 7 40.11 -0.78 23.57
C PHE A 7 41.24 0.26 23.77
N SER A 8 41.45 1.17 22.82
CA SER A 8 42.42 2.25 22.97
C SER A 8 41.99 3.25 24.05
N LYS A 9 40.69 3.57 24.14
CA LYS A 9 40.16 4.48 25.14
C LYS A 9 40.12 3.87 26.55
N ILE A 10 39.75 2.59 26.69
CA ILE A 10 39.78 1.88 27.99
C ILE A 10 41.20 1.88 28.60
N LYS A 11 42.24 1.75 27.78
CA LYS A 11 43.64 1.82 28.25
C LYS A 11 44.03 3.17 28.87
N THR A 12 43.29 4.23 28.56
CA THR A 12 43.54 5.57 29.12
C THR A 12 42.80 5.83 30.43
N CYS A 13 41.86 4.96 30.80
CA CYS A 13 41.15 5.04 32.08
C CYS A 13 42.03 4.47 33.20
N ALA A 14 42.14 5.20 34.31
CA ALA A 14 42.92 4.81 35.48
C ALA A 14 42.09 4.05 36.52
N THR A 15 40.76 4.21 36.50
CA THR A 15 39.86 3.61 37.49
C THR A 15 38.76 2.76 36.85
N ALA A 16 38.27 1.77 37.60
CA ALA A 16 37.13 0.96 37.18
C ALA A 16 35.87 1.81 36.94
N LYS A 17 35.73 2.93 37.67
CA LYS A 17 34.64 3.88 37.50
C LYS A 17 34.67 4.56 36.12
N GLU A 18 35.84 5.05 35.69
CA GLU A 18 36.00 5.67 34.37
C GLU A 18 35.76 4.69 33.22
N ILE A 19 36.19 3.43 33.39
CA ILE A 19 35.91 2.37 32.40
C ILE A 19 34.40 2.13 32.30
N TRP A 20 33.71 2.07 33.44
CA TRP A 20 32.26 1.88 33.49
C TRP A 20 31.52 3.05 32.83
N GLU A 21 31.83 4.30 33.21
CA GLU A 21 31.22 5.50 32.63
C GLU A 21 31.42 5.57 31.12
N MET A 22 32.61 5.22 30.62
CA MET A 22 32.88 5.19 29.18
C MET A 22 32.09 4.09 28.45
N LEU A 23 31.98 2.89 29.04
CA LEU A 23 31.15 1.83 28.47
C LEU A 23 29.68 2.24 28.43
N THR A 24 29.18 2.85 29.51
CA THR A 24 27.84 3.41 29.58
C THR A 24 27.61 4.45 28.49
N GLN A 25 28.52 5.42 28.32
CA GLN A 25 28.38 6.47 27.32
C GLN A 25 28.41 5.92 25.87
N LEU A 26 29.21 4.88 25.61
CA LEU A 26 29.24 4.19 24.31
C LEU A 26 27.95 3.41 24.05
N CYS A 27 27.39 2.76 25.08
CA CYS A 27 26.11 2.09 25.00
C CYS A 27 24.97 3.09 24.80
N GLU A 28 24.94 4.18 25.57
CA GLU A 28 23.96 5.28 25.44
C GLU A 28 24.03 5.93 24.06
N GLY A 29 25.22 6.22 23.51
CA GLY A 29 25.34 6.76 22.16
C GLY A 29 24.90 5.77 21.06
N ASN A 30 25.02 4.47 21.32
CA ASN A 30 24.46 3.45 20.44
C ASN A 30 22.93 3.38 20.57
N ASP A 31 22.38 3.61 21.76
CA ASP A 31 20.94 3.65 22.00
C ASP A 31 20.31 4.93 21.42
N GLU A 32 20.95 6.10 21.55
CA GLU A 32 20.58 7.34 20.86
C GLU A 32 20.64 7.16 19.33
N MET A 33 21.66 6.48 18.80
CA MET A 33 21.72 6.16 17.38
C MET A 33 20.57 5.24 16.95
N LYS A 34 20.19 4.24 17.75
CA LYS A 34 19.03 3.39 17.47
C LYS A 34 17.73 4.19 17.52
N GLU A 35 17.56 5.05 18.51
CA GLU A 35 16.38 5.91 18.66
C GLU A 35 16.23 6.89 17.48
N ASN A 36 17.33 7.48 17.04
CA ASN A 36 17.36 8.32 15.85
C ASN A 36 17.00 7.54 14.58
N LYS A 37 17.55 6.33 14.40
CA LYS A 37 17.18 5.45 13.27
C LYS A 37 15.70 5.09 13.30
N LEU A 38 15.17 4.75 14.47
CA LEU A 38 13.76 4.45 14.68
C LEU A 38 12.90 5.65 14.30
N THR A 39 13.24 6.84 14.79
CA THR A 39 12.53 8.09 14.49
C THR A 39 12.49 8.36 12.99
N VAL A 40 13.62 8.21 12.29
CA VAL A 40 13.72 8.40 10.84
C VAL A 40 12.87 7.35 10.09
N ALA A 41 12.96 6.07 10.47
CA ALA A 41 12.16 5.02 9.86
C ALA A 41 10.66 5.23 10.08
N GLN A 42 10.25 5.69 11.27
CA GLN A 42 8.87 6.02 11.60
C GLN A 42 8.36 7.16 10.71
N GLN A 43 9.17 8.20 10.51
CA GLN A 43 8.83 9.32 9.61
C GLN A 43 8.69 8.87 8.16
N LYS A 44 9.57 7.99 7.66
CA LYS A 44 9.44 7.39 6.32
C LYS A 44 8.13 6.63 6.19
N TYR A 45 7.79 5.79 7.17
CA TYR A 45 6.54 5.05 7.19
C TYR A 45 5.35 6.00 7.20
N GLU A 46 5.38 7.03 8.05
CA GLU A 46 4.23 7.93 8.16
C GLU A 46 3.98 8.76 6.90
N SER A 47 5.06 9.19 6.25
CA SER A 47 5.01 9.98 5.02
C SER A 47 4.84 9.14 3.74
N ILE A 48 4.88 7.80 3.83
CA ILE A 48 4.86 6.95 2.64
C ILE A 48 3.55 7.13 1.85
N LYS A 49 3.72 7.42 0.57
CA LYS A 49 2.67 7.47 -0.44
C LYS A 49 3.19 6.86 -1.74
N MET A 50 2.28 6.34 -2.53
CA MET A 50 2.57 5.99 -3.91
C MET A 50 2.86 7.26 -4.69
N ARG A 51 3.95 7.26 -5.46
CA ARG A 51 4.39 8.41 -6.24
C ARG A 51 3.67 8.43 -7.59
N GLU A 52 3.66 9.59 -8.24
CA GLU A 52 3.14 9.69 -9.60
C GLU A 52 4.06 8.91 -10.56
N GLY A 53 3.45 8.08 -11.41
CA GLY A 53 4.16 7.22 -12.37
C GLY A 53 4.88 6.02 -11.74
N GLU A 54 4.76 5.81 -10.43
CA GLU A 54 5.26 4.61 -9.76
C GLU A 54 4.31 3.44 -9.99
N THR A 55 4.84 2.26 -10.28
CA THR A 55 4.06 1.02 -10.40
C THR A 55 3.71 0.45 -9.02
N MET A 56 2.64 -0.34 -8.93
CA MET A 56 2.29 -1.02 -7.67
C MET A 56 3.41 -1.91 -7.13
N THR A 57 4.23 -2.50 -8.01
CA THR A 57 5.38 -3.33 -7.61
C THR A 57 6.49 -2.51 -6.95
N GLU A 58 6.86 -1.37 -7.53
CA GLU A 58 7.86 -0.48 -6.92
C GLU A 58 7.36 0.08 -5.58
N PHE A 59 6.08 0.41 -5.50
CA PHE A 59 5.48 0.86 -4.25
C PHE A 59 5.49 -0.23 -3.16
N ASP A 60 5.14 -1.47 -3.50
CA ASP A 60 5.22 -2.64 -2.62
C ASP A 60 6.64 -2.83 -2.06
N GLU A 61 7.66 -2.83 -2.92
CA GLU A 61 9.06 -2.98 -2.50
C GLU A 61 9.49 -1.89 -1.51
N ARG A 62 9.15 -0.61 -1.80
CA ARG A 62 9.46 0.50 -0.89
C ARG A 62 8.72 0.37 0.44
N PHE A 63 7.43 0.02 0.40
CA PHE A 63 6.62 -0.14 1.61
C PHE A 63 7.15 -1.27 2.48
N SER A 64 7.40 -2.43 1.87
CA SER A 64 7.94 -3.61 2.53
C SER A 64 9.34 -3.35 3.12
N SER A 65 10.20 -2.61 2.42
CA SER A 65 11.52 -2.22 2.93
C SER A 65 11.43 -1.39 4.21
N VAL A 66 10.51 -0.42 4.27
CA VAL A 66 10.30 0.41 5.48
C VAL A 66 9.72 -0.42 6.63
N VAL A 67 8.79 -1.33 6.36
CA VAL A 67 8.24 -2.23 7.39
C VAL A 67 9.33 -3.13 7.96
N ILE A 68 10.18 -3.73 7.10
CA ILE A 68 11.31 -4.57 7.54
C ILE A 68 12.30 -3.75 8.39
N GLU A 69 12.61 -2.51 7.99
CA GLU A 69 13.48 -1.60 8.78
C GLU A 69 12.90 -1.37 10.17
N LEU A 70 11.59 -1.08 10.28
CA LEU A 70 10.91 -0.85 11.55
C LEU A 70 10.83 -2.11 12.42
N THR A 71 10.52 -3.27 11.83
CA THR A 71 10.51 -4.54 12.54
C THR A 71 11.88 -4.91 13.08
N GLY A 72 12.94 -4.65 12.31
CA GLY A 72 14.32 -4.80 12.76
C GLY A 72 14.72 -3.88 13.94
N LEU A 73 13.97 -2.79 14.15
CA LEU A 73 14.15 -1.86 15.26
C LEU A 73 13.18 -2.12 16.43
N GLY A 74 12.38 -3.19 16.36
CA GLY A 74 11.52 -3.64 17.46
C GLY A 74 10.06 -3.18 17.39
N ASN A 75 9.63 -2.56 16.29
CA ASN A 75 8.21 -2.27 16.08
C ASN A 75 7.48 -3.47 15.48
N GLU A 76 6.26 -3.73 15.95
CA GLU A 76 5.39 -4.74 15.38
C GLU A 76 4.13 -4.07 14.82
N TYR A 77 3.70 -4.52 13.65
CA TYR A 77 2.47 -4.06 13.01
C TYR A 77 1.58 -5.24 12.72
N SER A 78 0.30 -5.13 13.08
CA SER A 78 -0.71 -6.08 12.64
C SER A 78 -0.97 -5.94 11.14
N ASN A 79 -1.42 -7.04 10.53
CA ASN A 79 -1.86 -7.06 9.13
C ASN A 79 -2.88 -5.96 8.82
N ARG A 80 -3.80 -5.70 9.75
CA ARG A 80 -4.80 -4.64 9.61
C ARG A 80 -4.18 -3.24 9.58
N GLU A 81 -3.18 -2.97 10.41
CA GLU A 81 -2.49 -1.67 10.43
C GLU A 81 -1.76 -1.42 9.11
N LEU A 82 -1.02 -2.42 8.64
CA LEU A 82 -0.31 -2.35 7.36
C LEU A 82 -1.29 -2.17 6.19
N ALA A 83 -2.38 -2.93 6.16
CA ALA A 83 -3.42 -2.80 5.15
C ALA A 83 -4.06 -1.39 5.13
N LEU A 84 -4.41 -0.87 6.30
CA LEU A 84 -4.94 0.49 6.43
C LEU A 84 -3.92 1.56 6.03
N LYS A 85 -2.61 1.31 6.24
CA LYS A 85 -1.57 2.23 5.82
C LYS A 85 -1.43 2.25 4.30
N VAL A 86 -1.36 1.09 3.65
CA VAL A 86 -1.31 0.97 2.19
C VAL A 86 -2.53 1.65 1.56
N MET A 87 -3.74 1.35 2.03
CA MET A 87 -4.96 2.00 1.51
C MET A 87 -4.96 3.53 1.65
N ARG A 88 -4.28 4.10 2.65
CA ARG A 88 -4.13 5.55 2.81
C ARG A 88 -3.01 6.15 1.95
N ALA A 89 -2.04 5.32 1.55
CA ALA A 89 -0.87 5.71 0.77
C ALA A 89 -1.13 5.65 -0.74
N LEU A 90 -2.14 4.90 -1.18
CA LEU A 90 -2.50 4.76 -2.60
C LEU A 90 -3.17 6.03 -3.17
N PRO A 91 -3.05 6.25 -4.50
CA PRO A 91 -3.68 7.36 -5.20
C PRO A 91 -5.22 7.30 -5.13
N ARG A 92 -5.89 8.44 -5.35
CA ARG A 92 -7.37 8.52 -5.25
C ARG A 92 -8.07 7.71 -6.34
N GLU A 93 -7.40 7.49 -7.46
CA GLU A 93 -7.86 6.70 -8.60
C GLU A 93 -8.04 5.22 -8.21
N CYS A 94 -7.27 4.74 -7.23
CA CYS A 94 -7.46 3.42 -6.60
C CYS A 94 -8.61 3.41 -5.58
N GLY A 95 -9.32 4.52 -5.40
CA GLY A 95 -10.31 4.76 -4.36
C GLY A 95 -11.45 3.76 -4.33
N VAL A 96 -12.00 3.38 -5.49
CA VAL A 96 -13.15 2.46 -5.55
C VAL A 96 -12.80 1.06 -5.03
N LYS A 97 -11.64 0.51 -5.41
CA LYS A 97 -11.18 -0.81 -4.95
C LYS A 97 -10.70 -0.78 -3.50
N THR A 98 -9.98 0.27 -3.09
CA THR A 98 -9.54 0.43 -1.68
C THR A 98 -10.71 0.63 -0.71
N MET A 99 -11.78 1.31 -1.13
CA MET A 99 -13.02 1.43 -0.35
C MET A 99 -13.71 0.08 -0.17
N ALA A 100 -13.88 -0.70 -1.24
CA ALA A 100 -14.45 -2.05 -1.15
C ALA A 100 -13.61 -2.98 -0.25
N MET A 101 -12.28 -2.91 -0.34
CA MET A 101 -11.39 -3.66 0.55
C MET A 101 -11.54 -3.23 2.01
N ARG A 102 -11.66 -1.92 2.28
CA ARG A 102 -11.85 -1.36 3.62
C ARG A 102 -13.15 -1.83 4.27
N GLU A 103 -14.22 -1.95 3.49
CA GLU A 103 -15.56 -2.37 3.95
C GLU A 103 -15.67 -3.89 4.18
N SER A 104 -14.69 -4.67 3.70
CA SER A 104 -14.66 -6.12 3.90
C SER A 104 -14.33 -6.48 5.36
N LYS A 105 -15.05 -7.48 5.92
CA LYS A 105 -14.85 -7.96 7.30
C LYS A 105 -13.55 -8.75 7.52
N ASN A 106 -12.72 -8.90 6.49
CA ASN A 106 -11.57 -9.82 6.47
C ASN A 106 -10.20 -9.12 6.61
N LEU A 107 -10.14 -7.81 6.87
CA LEU A 107 -8.87 -7.07 6.97
C LEU A 107 -7.88 -7.64 8.01
N ASN A 108 -8.38 -8.25 9.09
CA ASN A 108 -7.53 -8.88 10.11
C ASN A 108 -6.84 -10.15 9.61
N LYS A 109 -7.38 -10.79 8.56
CA LYS A 109 -6.87 -12.04 7.98
C LYS A 109 -6.15 -11.83 6.66
N LEU A 110 -6.14 -10.59 6.14
CA LEU A 110 -5.53 -10.26 4.86
C LEU A 110 -4.04 -10.00 5.06
N GLU A 111 -3.20 -10.91 4.59
CA GLU A 111 -1.75 -10.71 4.61
C GLU A 111 -1.32 -9.60 3.63
N LEU A 112 -0.21 -8.92 3.95
CA LEU A 112 0.32 -7.82 3.15
C LEU A 112 0.58 -8.24 1.70
N HIS A 113 1.13 -9.44 1.52
CA HIS A 113 1.42 -10.04 0.21
C HIS A 113 0.16 -10.25 -0.63
N ASP A 114 -0.91 -10.79 -0.03
CA ASP A 114 -2.18 -11.03 -0.72
C ASP A 114 -2.85 -9.71 -1.11
N MET A 115 -2.75 -8.68 -0.26
CA MET A 115 -3.23 -7.35 -0.57
C MET A 115 -2.52 -6.78 -1.80
N PHE A 116 -1.19 -6.80 -1.83
CA PHE A 116 -0.43 -6.29 -2.98
C PHE A 116 -0.66 -7.11 -4.24
N SER A 117 -0.79 -8.43 -4.13
CA SER A 117 -1.16 -9.29 -5.27
C SER A 117 -2.50 -8.89 -5.88
N ASN A 118 -3.51 -8.62 -5.05
CA ASN A 118 -4.83 -8.16 -5.50
C ASN A 118 -4.81 -6.76 -6.12
N LEU A 119 -3.95 -5.87 -5.61
CA LEU A 119 -3.78 -4.51 -6.13
C LEU A 119 -3.05 -4.51 -7.48
N LYS A 120 -2.00 -5.33 -7.64
CA LYS A 120 -1.28 -5.51 -8.92
C LYS A 120 -2.21 -6.07 -10.01
N ALA A 121 -3.05 -7.05 -9.66
CA ALA A 121 -4.05 -7.57 -10.60
C ALA A 121 -5.05 -6.49 -11.05
N TYR A 122 -5.42 -5.56 -10.16
CA TYR A 122 -6.29 -4.43 -10.52
C TYR A 122 -5.63 -3.44 -11.46
N GLU A 123 -4.39 -3.07 -11.17
CA GLU A 123 -3.60 -2.14 -11.99
C GLU A 123 -3.51 -2.66 -13.43
N PHE A 124 -3.23 -3.96 -13.60
CA PHE A 124 -3.21 -4.62 -14.90
C PHE A 124 -4.57 -4.57 -15.63
N GLU A 125 -5.69 -4.78 -14.92
CA GLU A 125 -7.04 -4.68 -15.50
C GLU A 125 -7.42 -3.25 -15.92
N LEU A 126 -6.91 -2.23 -15.21
CA LEU A 126 -7.12 -0.83 -15.58
C LEU A 126 -6.33 -0.46 -16.85
N GLU A 127 -5.07 -0.88 -16.94
CA GLU A 127 -4.21 -0.62 -18.10
C GLU A 127 -4.81 -1.23 -19.38
N THR A 128 -5.22 -2.49 -19.32
CA THR A 128 -5.84 -3.21 -20.45
C THR A 128 -7.18 -2.62 -20.90
N ARG A 129 -7.89 -1.89 -20.02
CA ARG A 129 -9.12 -1.15 -20.39
C ARG A 129 -8.78 0.20 -21.04
N SER A 130 -7.74 0.88 -20.57
CA SER A 130 -7.27 2.15 -21.14
C SER A 130 -6.79 1.98 -22.59
N GLU A 131 -6.10 0.88 -22.89
CA GLU A 131 -5.65 0.53 -24.25
C GLU A 131 -6.79 0.10 -25.19
N ALA A 132 -7.95 -0.27 -24.65
CA ALA A 132 -9.10 -0.78 -25.40
C ALA A 132 -10.11 0.29 -25.83
N GLU A 133 -9.82 1.58 -25.64
CA GLU A 133 -10.62 2.68 -26.19
C GLU A 133 -10.15 3.01 -27.63
N PRO A 134 -10.82 2.53 -28.69
CA PRO A 134 -10.64 3.10 -30.02
C PRO A 134 -11.19 4.52 -29.97
N SER A 135 -10.29 5.49 -30.05
CA SER A 135 -10.58 6.88 -30.37
C SER A 135 -11.50 6.97 -31.58
N THR A 136 -12.80 7.00 -31.33
CA THR A 136 -13.81 7.20 -32.36
C THR A 136 -14.07 8.69 -32.43
N SER A 137 -13.18 9.38 -33.13
CA SER A 137 -13.45 10.70 -33.69
C SER A 137 -14.62 10.56 -34.67
N GLN A 138 -15.85 10.79 -34.22
CA GLN A 138 -16.96 11.03 -35.13
C GLN A 138 -16.88 12.47 -35.65
N PRO A 139 -16.78 12.70 -36.97
CA PRO A 139 -16.90 14.03 -37.52
C PRO A 139 -18.37 14.45 -37.54
N THR A 140 -18.64 15.62 -36.98
CA THR A 140 -19.87 16.40 -37.14
C THR A 140 -20.30 16.49 -38.61
N LYS A 141 -21.48 15.97 -38.93
CA LYS A 141 -22.31 16.47 -40.04
C LYS A 141 -23.76 16.55 -39.60
N ALA A 142 -24.27 17.77 -39.57
CA ALA A 142 -25.67 18.10 -39.37
C ALA A 142 -26.51 17.75 -40.62
N LEU A 143 -27.73 17.23 -40.45
CA LEU A 143 -28.98 17.75 -41.07
C LEU A 143 -30.25 16.98 -40.62
N ALA A 144 -31.24 17.75 -40.16
CA ALA A 144 -32.71 17.63 -40.26
C ALA A 144 -33.51 16.35 -39.85
N THR A 145 -34.29 16.53 -38.77
CA THR A 145 -35.76 16.35 -38.61
C THR A 145 -36.46 15.06 -39.05
N THR A 146 -37.03 14.30 -38.09
CA THR A 146 -38.50 14.10 -37.91
C THR A 146 -38.80 13.18 -36.72
N THR A 147 -39.83 13.58 -35.96
CA THR A 147 -40.43 12.95 -34.78
C THR A 147 -41.16 11.65 -35.11
N LEU A 148 -40.88 10.56 -34.37
CA LEU A 148 -41.91 9.67 -33.77
C LEU A 148 -41.29 8.79 -32.68
N GLU A 149 -42.00 8.69 -31.56
CA GLU A 149 -41.59 8.08 -30.31
C GLU A 149 -41.30 6.57 -30.38
N GLN A 150 -40.27 6.13 -29.66
CA GLN A 150 -40.32 4.87 -28.92
C GLN A 150 -39.40 4.92 -27.70
N SER A 151 -40.06 4.81 -26.54
CA SER A 151 -39.52 4.84 -25.19
C SER A 151 -38.44 3.79 -24.93
N THR A 152 -37.25 4.24 -24.58
CA THR A 152 -36.29 3.51 -23.75
C THR A 152 -35.89 4.44 -22.60
N PRO A 153 -35.96 4.04 -21.33
CA PRO A 153 -35.49 4.90 -20.26
C PRO A 153 -33.95 4.89 -20.35
N SER A 154 -33.41 6.03 -20.81
CA SER A 154 -31.98 6.31 -20.72
C SER A 154 -31.58 6.19 -19.24
N LYS A 155 -30.89 5.10 -18.90
CA LYS A 155 -30.36 4.93 -17.55
C LYS A 155 -29.40 6.07 -17.29
N SER A 156 -29.61 6.84 -16.22
CA SER A 156 -28.69 7.89 -15.82
C SER A 156 -27.29 7.30 -15.59
N ALA A 157 -26.25 8.10 -15.78
CA ALA A 157 -24.87 7.66 -15.53
C ALA A 157 -24.66 7.10 -14.12
N GLU A 158 -25.46 7.57 -13.14
CA GLU A 158 -25.51 7.04 -11.77
C GLU A 158 -26.09 5.62 -11.71
N GLN A 159 -27.15 5.33 -12.47
CA GLN A 159 -27.73 4.00 -12.57
C GLN A 159 -26.77 3.02 -13.26
N ILE A 160 -26.06 3.47 -14.31
CA ILE A 160 -25.04 2.67 -14.99
C ILE A 160 -23.85 2.39 -14.07
N SER A 161 -23.42 3.39 -13.30
CA SER A 161 -22.39 3.23 -12.27
C SER A 161 -22.83 2.22 -11.20
N ASN A 162 -24.05 2.32 -10.69
CA ASN A 162 -24.60 1.39 -9.70
C ASN A 162 -24.73 -0.04 -10.25
N ASP A 163 -25.22 -0.20 -11.48
CA ASP A 163 -25.33 -1.49 -12.16
C ASP A 163 -23.94 -2.11 -12.40
N MET A 164 -22.94 -1.28 -12.75
CA MET A 164 -21.55 -1.71 -12.94
C MET A 164 -20.91 -2.10 -11.60
N MET A 165 -21.16 -1.34 -10.54
CA MET A 165 -20.70 -1.65 -9.18
C MET A 165 -21.35 -2.93 -8.64
N SER A 166 -22.61 -3.19 -8.96
CA SER A 166 -23.30 -4.44 -8.62
C SER A 166 -22.68 -5.65 -9.33
N LEU A 167 -22.36 -5.51 -10.63
CA LEU A 167 -21.64 -6.53 -11.39
C LEU A 167 -20.24 -6.79 -10.83
N PHE A 168 -19.55 -5.74 -10.38
CA PHE A 168 -18.24 -5.85 -9.73
C PHE A 168 -18.31 -6.62 -8.41
N VAL A 169 -19.25 -6.28 -7.53
CA VAL A 169 -19.43 -6.96 -6.23
C VAL A 169 -19.81 -8.43 -6.44
N LYS A 170 -20.65 -8.71 -7.44
CA LYS A 170 -21.05 -10.08 -7.78
C LYS A 170 -19.88 -10.91 -8.28
N LYS A 171 -19.09 -10.38 -9.22
CA LYS A 171 -17.92 -11.07 -9.79
C LYS A 171 -16.82 -11.26 -8.74
N PHE A 172 -16.67 -10.30 -7.82
CA PHE A 172 -15.75 -10.39 -6.69
C PHE A 172 -16.11 -11.56 -5.76
N TRP A 173 -17.38 -11.70 -5.35
CA TRP A 173 -17.81 -12.82 -4.51
C TRP A 173 -17.71 -14.17 -5.21
N GLU A 174 -18.03 -14.24 -6.50
CA GLU A 174 -17.86 -15.46 -7.31
C GLU A 174 -16.40 -15.94 -7.36
N THR A 175 -15.46 -14.99 -7.43
CA THR A 175 -14.03 -15.30 -7.50
C THR A 175 -13.49 -15.67 -6.11
N TYR A 176 -13.93 -14.95 -5.07
CA TYR A 176 -13.56 -15.23 -3.68
C TYR A 176 -14.04 -16.62 -3.22
N ASP A 177 -15.28 -17.00 -3.53
CA ASP A 177 -15.81 -18.33 -3.20
C ASP A 177 -15.06 -19.47 -3.92
N LYS A 178 -14.48 -19.18 -5.08
CA LYS A 178 -13.71 -20.14 -5.87
C LYS A 178 -12.30 -20.36 -5.30
N ILE A 179 -11.71 -19.32 -4.70
CA ILE A 179 -10.38 -19.35 -4.09
C ILE A 179 -10.45 -19.78 -2.61
N SER A 180 -11.59 -19.54 -1.95
CA SER A 180 -11.83 -19.89 -0.53
C SER A 180 -12.19 -21.37 -0.30
N LYS A 181 -12.40 -22.17 -1.35
CA LYS A 181 -12.63 -23.61 -1.20
C LYS A 181 -11.28 -24.31 -1.07
N PRO A 182 -11.02 -25.04 0.03
CA PRO A 182 -9.78 -25.80 0.17
C PRO A 182 -9.73 -26.87 -0.92
N LEU A 183 -8.59 -26.99 -1.60
CA LEU A 183 -8.27 -28.16 -2.40
C LEU A 183 -8.20 -29.37 -1.45
N PHE A 184 -9.22 -30.22 -1.48
CA PHE A 184 -9.11 -31.62 -1.12
C PHE A 184 -9.09 -32.45 -2.40
#